data_AF-A0A0F6VYX4-F1
#
_entry.id   AF-A0A0F6VYX4-F1
#
_cell.length_a   1.000
_cell.length_b   1.000
_cell.length_c   1.000
_cell.angle_alpha   90.00
_cell.angle_beta   90.00
_cell.angle_gamma   90.00
#
_symmetry.space_group_name_H-M   'P 1'
#
loop_
_entity.id
_entity.type
_entity.pdbx_description
1 polymer ?
#
loop_
_entity_poly.entity_id
_entity_poly.type
_entity_poly.pdbx_seq_one_letter_code
_entity_poly.pdbx_strand_id
1 'polypeptide(L)'
;MLARGRDHASPRGTCAATPRDVTMPDASIPRVQPEPEKERERATMIVNPSSGKGLGATMHATLVERLRARWPSLDAELCTLEHDAEAIAREAALRDVRTFVVLGGDGTLNNVINGVASVPGALARSVFGVLPAGTGNDLAGTLGLGTSLEEAADRLARSEARTIDLGLLEDRLFANVSAGGLFAEASEATSQEAKSLAGRLAYLVAGSRALLDHAGVGVELTATTPQGALTWRGTIAMFAVCNAQTFGGGKPLAPFAQCDDGWLDAFVVQDANALGLARVLLEISGGTHLEDDRVVGFRASEIDLRFDRPTHVNVDGEVAVLERARYRVLPGATRVLVAPEADADAAPASDAKVTGAGEPE
;
A
#
# COMPACT_ATOMS: atom_id res chain seq x y z
N MET A 1 28.64 -64.13 6.73
CA MET A 1 28.51 -63.50 8.07
C MET A 1 28.92 -62.03 7.92
N LEU A 2 28.08 -61.21 7.27
CA LEU A 2 27.09 -60.28 7.87
C LEU A 2 27.72 -59.15 8.71
N ALA A 3 27.81 -57.95 8.14
CA ALA A 3 27.40 -56.65 8.73
C ALA A 3 27.84 -55.49 7.77
N ARG A 4 26.93 -54.98 6.93
CA ARG A 4 26.07 -53.79 7.14
C ARG A 4 26.81 -52.45 6.97
N GLY A 5 26.97 -52.01 5.71
CA GLY A 5 27.03 -50.60 5.35
C GLY A 5 25.59 -50.04 5.27
N ARG A 6 25.32 -48.95 5.98
CA ARG A 6 24.05 -48.20 5.87
C ARG A 6 24.26 -47.07 4.88
N ASP A 7 23.72 -47.23 3.68
CA ASP A 7 23.44 -46.12 2.77
C ASP A 7 22.16 -45.42 3.24
N HIS A 8 22.31 -44.17 3.70
CA HIS A 8 21.18 -43.25 3.82
C HIS A 8 21.02 -42.50 2.50
N ALA A 9 20.18 -43.04 1.63
CA ALA A 9 19.64 -42.34 0.48
C ALA A 9 18.74 -41.19 0.97
N SER A 10 19.18 -39.96 0.70
CA SER A 10 18.35 -38.76 0.76
C SER A 10 17.61 -38.62 -0.58
N PRO A 11 16.27 -38.54 -0.62
CA PRO A 11 15.56 -38.16 -1.83
C PRO A 11 15.59 -36.63 -1.97
N ARG A 12 16.52 -36.14 -2.80
CA ARG A 12 16.47 -34.79 -3.39
C ARG A 12 15.32 -34.74 -4.40
N GLY A 13 14.17 -34.23 -3.99
CA GLY A 13 13.12 -33.77 -4.91
C GLY A 13 13.36 -32.32 -5.26
N THR A 14 14.11 -32.06 -6.35
CA THR A 14 14.23 -30.72 -6.92
C THR A 14 13.05 -30.51 -7.87
N CYS A 15 12.07 -29.71 -7.46
CA CYS A 15 11.02 -29.23 -8.35
C CYS A 15 11.61 -28.03 -9.11
N ALA A 16 12.29 -28.31 -10.21
CA ALA A 16 12.72 -27.29 -11.16
C ALA A 16 11.49 -26.83 -11.95
N ALA A 17 10.90 -25.70 -11.55
CA ALA A 17 9.91 -25.01 -12.34
C ALA A 17 10.64 -24.27 -13.47
N THR A 18 10.35 -24.66 -14.71
CA THR A 18 10.79 -23.98 -15.93
C THR A 18 10.23 -22.55 -15.97
N PRO A 19 10.99 -21.55 -16.46
CA PRO A 19 10.47 -20.20 -16.64
C PRO A 19 9.33 -20.27 -17.66
N ARG A 20 8.12 -19.88 -17.25
CA ARG A 20 7.03 -19.64 -18.19
C ARG A 20 7.30 -18.27 -18.82
N ASP A 21 7.39 -18.23 -20.14
CA ASP A 21 7.24 -16.98 -20.90
C ASP A 21 5.85 -16.42 -20.58
N VAL A 22 5.80 -15.45 -19.67
CA VAL A 22 4.59 -14.68 -19.37
C VAL A 22 4.59 -13.48 -20.31
N THR A 23 3.81 -13.57 -21.38
CA THR A 23 3.37 -12.40 -22.13
C THR A 23 2.60 -11.48 -21.20
N MET A 24 3.13 -10.28 -20.99
CA MET A 24 2.48 -9.21 -20.24
C MET A 24 1.08 -8.94 -20.85
N PRO A 25 0.02 -8.82 -20.04
CA PRO A 25 -1.27 -8.37 -20.55
C PRO A 25 -1.15 -6.96 -21.15
N ASP A 26 -1.87 -6.73 -22.24
CA ASP A 26 -1.93 -5.43 -22.92
C ASP A 26 -2.44 -4.36 -21.94
N ALA A 27 -1.59 -3.36 -21.67
CA ALA A 27 -1.76 -2.36 -20.61
C ALA A 27 -2.80 -1.27 -20.94
N SER A 28 -3.71 -1.52 -21.88
CA SER A 28 -4.79 -0.58 -22.21
C SER A 28 -5.96 -0.74 -21.23
N ILE A 29 -5.83 -0.19 -20.03
CA ILE A 29 -7.03 0.11 -19.21
C ILE A 29 -7.65 1.38 -19.81
N PRO A 30 -8.89 1.32 -20.33
CA PRO A 30 -9.54 2.49 -20.89
C PRO A 30 -9.74 3.55 -19.80
N ARG A 31 -9.42 4.83 -20.11
CA ARG A 31 -9.68 5.97 -19.22
C ARG A 31 -11.16 6.05 -18.89
N VAL A 32 -11.46 6.31 -17.61
CA VAL A 32 -12.81 6.46 -17.08
C VAL A 32 -13.56 7.57 -17.82
N GLN A 33 -14.73 7.26 -18.38
CA GLN A 33 -15.69 8.25 -18.85
C GLN A 33 -16.86 8.35 -17.86
N PRO A 34 -17.39 9.55 -17.55
CA PRO A 34 -18.51 9.69 -16.62
C PRO A 34 -19.83 9.20 -17.25
N GLU A 35 -20.39 8.12 -16.71
CA GLU A 35 -21.71 7.59 -17.05
C GLU A 35 -22.83 8.03 -16.07
N PRO A 36 -24.12 8.05 -16.51
CA PRO A 36 -25.24 8.59 -15.74
C PRO A 36 -25.52 7.87 -14.41
N GLU A 37 -26.07 8.61 -13.44
CA GLU A 37 -26.24 8.24 -12.01
C GLU A 37 -27.05 6.97 -11.72
N LYS A 38 -27.95 6.55 -12.63
CA LYS A 38 -28.90 5.44 -12.38
C LYS A 38 -28.27 4.04 -12.35
N GLU A 39 -27.07 3.87 -12.88
CA GLU A 39 -26.36 2.57 -12.85
C GLU A 39 -25.39 2.44 -11.67
N ARG A 40 -25.38 3.44 -10.76
CA ARG A 40 -24.52 3.50 -9.55
C ARG A 40 -25.10 2.76 -8.33
N GLU A 41 -26.17 1.99 -8.51
CA GLU A 41 -26.97 1.48 -7.37
C GLU A 41 -26.42 0.19 -6.76
N ARG A 42 -25.71 -0.63 -7.52
CA ARG A 42 -25.23 -1.94 -7.05
C ARG A 42 -23.92 -1.81 -6.29
N ALA A 43 -24.04 -1.83 -4.97
CA ALA A 43 -22.94 -1.78 -4.04
C ALA A 43 -22.81 -3.08 -3.22
N THR A 44 -21.58 -3.43 -2.87
CA THR A 44 -21.27 -4.47 -1.87
C THR A 44 -20.28 -3.92 -0.85
N MET A 45 -20.39 -4.37 0.39
CA MET A 45 -19.40 -4.12 1.43
C MET A 45 -18.52 -5.37 1.58
N ILE A 46 -17.22 -5.24 1.37
CA ILE A 46 -16.26 -6.33 1.60
C ILE A 46 -15.63 -6.13 2.97
N VAL A 47 -15.79 -7.11 3.84
CA VAL A 47 -15.41 -7.02 5.25
C VAL A 47 -14.23 -7.95 5.52
N ASN A 48 -13.09 -7.39 5.94
CA ASN A 48 -12.02 -8.20 6.51
C ASN A 48 -12.24 -8.35 8.02
N PRO A 49 -12.73 -9.51 8.52
CA PRO A 49 -13.08 -9.67 9.93
C PRO A 49 -11.85 -9.64 10.85
N SER A 50 -10.65 -9.89 10.33
CA SER A 50 -9.40 -9.84 11.10
C SER A 50 -8.87 -8.43 11.33
N SER A 51 -9.37 -7.44 10.58
CA SER A 51 -8.96 -6.03 10.73
C SER A 51 -9.45 -5.44 12.05
N GLY A 52 -8.64 -4.56 12.65
CA GLY A 52 -9.10 -3.69 13.76
C GLY A 52 -9.46 -4.43 15.04
N LYS A 53 -8.81 -5.58 15.30
CA LYS A 53 -9.11 -6.47 16.43
C LYS A 53 -10.54 -7.06 16.40
N GLY A 54 -11.10 -7.26 15.21
CA GLY A 54 -12.44 -7.83 15.05
C GLY A 54 -13.57 -6.79 15.08
N LEU A 55 -13.26 -5.49 15.14
CA LEU A 55 -14.27 -4.44 15.14
C LEU A 55 -15.12 -4.47 13.86
N GLY A 56 -14.49 -4.73 12.70
CA GLY A 56 -15.20 -4.86 11.43
C GLY A 56 -16.23 -6.00 11.44
N ALA A 57 -15.89 -7.15 12.02
CA ALA A 57 -16.79 -8.29 12.15
C ALA A 57 -18.03 -7.97 13.02
N THR A 58 -17.88 -7.13 14.04
CA THR A 58 -19.00 -6.78 14.93
C THR A 58 -19.85 -5.63 14.38
N MET A 59 -19.24 -4.66 13.67
CA MET A 59 -19.92 -3.43 13.27
C MET A 59 -20.49 -3.45 11.84
N HIS A 60 -20.08 -4.37 10.97
CA HIS A 60 -20.47 -4.36 9.56
C HIS A 60 -21.99 -4.23 9.34
N ALA A 61 -22.82 -4.95 10.10
CA ALA A 61 -24.28 -4.86 9.97
C ALA A 61 -24.81 -3.45 10.26
N THR A 62 -24.35 -2.82 11.35
CA THR A 62 -24.69 -1.43 11.68
C THR A 62 -24.24 -0.46 10.59
N LEU A 63 -23.04 -0.66 10.05
CA LEU A 63 -22.48 0.20 9.00
C LEU A 63 -23.25 0.03 7.67
N VAL A 64 -23.66 -1.19 7.33
CA VAL A 64 -24.53 -1.45 6.18
C VAL A 64 -25.85 -0.70 6.32
N GLU A 65 -26.54 -0.78 7.47
CA GLU A 65 -27.81 -0.07 7.67
C GLU A 65 -27.65 1.45 7.51
N ARG A 66 -26.57 2.03 8.05
CA ARG A 66 -26.27 3.47 7.88
C ARG A 66 -26.08 3.85 6.42
N LEU A 67 -25.34 3.03 5.67
CA LEU A 67 -24.99 3.31 4.28
C LEU A 67 -26.12 2.98 3.28
N ARG A 68 -27.15 2.22 3.69
CA ARG A 68 -28.32 1.93 2.83
C ARG A 68 -29.11 3.16 2.42
N ALA A 69 -29.02 4.26 3.18
CA ALA A 69 -29.57 5.54 2.76
C ALA A 69 -28.99 6.02 1.42
N ARG A 70 -27.71 5.71 1.15
CA ARG A 70 -27.02 6.04 -0.11
C ARG A 70 -27.07 4.90 -1.14
N TRP A 71 -26.97 3.66 -0.67
CA TRP A 71 -26.96 2.44 -1.49
C TRP A 71 -28.00 1.44 -0.96
N PRO A 72 -29.28 1.52 -1.39
CA PRO A 72 -30.35 0.69 -0.83
C PRO A 72 -30.13 -0.82 -0.97
N SER A 73 -29.37 -1.26 -1.98
CA SER A 73 -29.06 -2.68 -2.19
C SER A 73 -27.77 -3.14 -1.49
N LEU A 74 -27.16 -2.31 -0.64
CA LEU A 74 -25.91 -2.64 0.02
C LEU A 74 -26.09 -3.83 0.96
N ASP A 75 -25.23 -4.82 0.76
CA ASP A 75 -25.06 -5.99 1.62
C ASP A 75 -23.57 -6.20 1.93
N ALA A 76 -23.26 -7.06 2.90
CA ALA A 76 -21.89 -7.35 3.30
C ALA A 76 -21.45 -8.78 2.95
N GLU A 77 -20.26 -8.89 2.39
CA GLU A 77 -19.56 -10.14 2.10
C GLU A 77 -18.30 -10.20 2.97
N LEU A 78 -18.22 -11.23 3.83
CA LEU A 78 -17.11 -11.38 4.79
C LEU A 78 -16.01 -12.23 4.19
N CYS A 79 -14.77 -11.74 4.27
CA CYS A 79 -13.59 -12.50 3.88
C CYS A 79 -13.45 -13.75 4.78
N THR A 80 -13.07 -14.85 4.16
CA THR A 80 -12.77 -16.13 4.82
C THR A 80 -11.37 -16.60 4.43
N LEU A 81 -10.94 -17.75 4.95
CA LEU A 81 -9.67 -18.37 4.53
C LEU A 81 -9.73 -18.86 3.08
N GLU A 82 -10.90 -19.24 2.58
CA GLU A 82 -11.09 -19.77 1.23
C GLU A 82 -11.39 -18.68 0.20
N HIS A 83 -12.01 -17.58 0.65
CA HIS A 83 -12.39 -16.44 -0.17
C HIS A 83 -11.87 -15.17 0.49
N ASP A 84 -10.69 -14.74 0.06
CA ASP A 84 -10.13 -13.47 0.48
C ASP A 84 -10.86 -12.29 -0.20
N ALA A 85 -10.44 -11.07 0.15
CA ALA A 85 -11.04 -9.85 -0.37
C ALA A 85 -10.91 -9.74 -1.90
N GLU A 86 -9.84 -10.31 -2.48
CA GLU A 86 -9.60 -10.29 -3.93
C GLU A 86 -10.57 -11.20 -4.66
N ALA A 87 -10.75 -12.43 -4.17
CA ALA A 87 -11.71 -13.39 -4.72
C ALA A 87 -13.15 -12.85 -4.68
N ILE A 88 -13.57 -12.31 -3.53
CA ILE A 88 -14.90 -11.71 -3.33
C ILE A 88 -15.12 -10.54 -4.29
N ALA A 89 -14.13 -9.64 -4.40
CA ALA A 89 -14.22 -8.47 -5.26
C ALA A 89 -14.34 -8.85 -6.75
N ARG A 90 -13.59 -9.87 -7.19
CA ARG A 90 -13.69 -10.41 -8.54
C ARG A 90 -15.08 -10.97 -8.84
N GLU A 91 -15.64 -11.76 -7.93
CA GLU A 91 -16.99 -12.33 -8.10
C GLU A 91 -18.09 -11.27 -8.09
N ALA A 92 -17.97 -10.26 -7.23
CA ALA A 92 -18.85 -9.10 -7.23
C ALA A 92 -18.75 -8.29 -8.54
N ALA A 93 -17.54 -8.07 -9.06
CA ALA A 93 -17.32 -7.41 -10.34
C ALA A 93 -17.91 -8.20 -11.53
N LEU A 94 -17.79 -9.54 -11.53
CA LEU A 94 -18.44 -10.41 -12.52
C LEU A 94 -19.98 -10.33 -12.45
N ARG A 95 -20.53 -10.04 -11.27
CA ARG A 95 -21.96 -9.78 -11.07
C ARG A 95 -22.36 -8.35 -11.45
N ASP A 96 -21.48 -7.52 -12.01
CA ASP A 96 -21.68 -6.09 -12.31
C ASP A 96 -22.00 -5.22 -11.07
N VAL A 97 -21.38 -5.56 -9.93
CA VAL A 97 -21.27 -4.60 -8.81
C VAL A 97 -20.30 -3.50 -9.20
N ARG A 98 -20.68 -2.25 -8.97
CA ARG A 98 -19.88 -1.08 -9.37
C ARG A 98 -19.38 -0.26 -8.18
N THR A 99 -19.97 -0.43 -7.00
CA THR A 99 -19.48 0.24 -5.78
C THR A 99 -19.01 -0.78 -4.76
N PHE A 100 -17.78 -0.60 -4.29
CA PHE A 100 -17.12 -1.49 -3.35
C PHE A 100 -16.79 -0.70 -2.08
N VAL A 101 -17.50 -0.97 -0.99
CA VAL A 101 -17.20 -0.39 0.32
C VAL A 101 -16.30 -1.37 1.08
N VAL A 102 -15.07 -0.98 1.36
CA VAL A 102 -14.09 -1.85 2.02
C VAL A 102 -14.04 -1.55 3.50
N LEU A 103 -14.46 -2.50 4.33
CA LEU A 103 -14.29 -2.44 5.78
C LEU A 103 -13.02 -3.21 6.17
N GLY A 104 -11.91 -2.50 6.25
CA GLY A 104 -10.58 -3.08 6.41
C GLY A 104 -9.47 -2.04 6.53
N GLY A 105 -8.23 -2.49 6.35
CA GLY A 105 -7.07 -1.60 6.17
C GLY A 105 -6.66 -1.47 4.70
N ASP A 106 -5.54 -0.80 4.46
CA ASP A 106 -5.02 -0.51 3.11
C ASP A 106 -4.77 -1.78 2.27
N GLY A 107 -4.23 -2.84 2.87
CA GLY A 107 -4.05 -4.13 2.18
C GLY A 107 -5.37 -4.79 1.75
N THR A 108 -6.45 -4.67 2.56
CA THR A 108 -7.77 -5.17 2.15
C THR A 108 -8.27 -4.41 0.92
N LEU A 109 -8.08 -3.08 0.91
CA LEU A 109 -8.47 -2.25 -0.23
C LEU A 109 -7.66 -2.61 -1.48
N ASN A 110 -6.35 -2.82 -1.35
CA ASN A 110 -5.49 -3.24 -2.45
C ASN A 110 -5.97 -4.56 -3.08
N ASN A 111 -6.31 -5.55 -2.25
CA ASN A 111 -6.86 -6.83 -2.72
C ASN A 111 -8.19 -6.64 -3.45
N VAL A 112 -9.08 -5.79 -2.93
CA VAL A 112 -10.35 -5.49 -3.59
C VAL A 112 -10.13 -4.82 -4.95
N ILE A 113 -9.23 -3.84 -5.04
CA ILE A 113 -8.90 -3.15 -6.30
C ILE A 113 -8.39 -4.15 -7.34
N ASN A 114 -7.44 -5.01 -6.96
CA ASN A 114 -6.88 -6.01 -7.88
C ASN A 114 -7.90 -7.09 -8.28
N GLY A 115 -8.77 -7.51 -7.36
CA GLY A 115 -9.86 -8.45 -7.66
C GLY A 115 -10.81 -7.90 -8.70
N VAL A 116 -11.20 -6.62 -8.57
CA VAL A 116 -11.99 -5.92 -9.59
C VAL A 116 -11.21 -5.79 -10.89
N ALA A 117 -9.93 -5.40 -10.84
CA ALA A 117 -9.09 -5.20 -12.03
C ALA A 117 -8.88 -6.48 -12.86
N SER A 118 -8.96 -7.66 -12.22
CA SER A 118 -8.90 -8.95 -12.92
C SER A 118 -10.09 -9.20 -13.86
N VAL A 119 -11.18 -8.43 -13.71
CA VAL A 119 -12.37 -8.50 -14.59
C VAL A 119 -12.27 -7.41 -15.65
N PRO A 120 -12.27 -7.76 -16.96
CA PRO A 120 -12.10 -6.80 -18.04
C PRO A 120 -13.07 -5.61 -17.96
N GLY A 121 -12.49 -4.40 -17.98
CA GLY A 121 -13.21 -3.13 -17.93
C GLY A 121 -13.94 -2.84 -16.61
N ALA A 122 -13.85 -3.69 -15.58
CA ALA A 122 -14.56 -3.47 -14.32
C ALA A 122 -13.96 -2.31 -13.54
N LEU A 123 -12.62 -2.25 -13.44
CA LEU A 123 -11.94 -1.20 -12.70
C LEU A 123 -12.38 0.22 -13.11
N ALA A 124 -12.44 0.49 -14.42
CA ALA A 124 -12.79 1.80 -14.96
C ALA A 124 -14.24 2.24 -14.65
N ARG A 125 -15.15 1.29 -14.40
CA ARG A 125 -16.55 1.58 -14.02
C ARG A 125 -16.80 1.49 -12.52
N SER A 126 -15.82 1.03 -11.74
CA SER A 126 -15.94 0.87 -10.30
C SER A 126 -15.70 2.17 -9.53
N VAL A 127 -16.18 2.18 -8.29
CA VAL A 127 -15.94 3.22 -7.29
C VAL A 127 -15.65 2.52 -5.97
N PHE A 128 -14.60 2.94 -5.28
CA PHE A 128 -14.15 2.34 -4.04
C PHE A 128 -14.36 3.30 -2.87
N GLY A 129 -14.95 2.83 -1.79
CA GLY A 129 -15.02 3.52 -0.50
C GLY A 129 -14.26 2.73 0.55
N VAL A 130 -13.67 3.40 1.53
CA VAL A 130 -12.95 2.73 2.63
C VAL A 130 -13.57 3.12 3.97
N LEU A 131 -13.75 2.13 4.84
CA LEU A 131 -14.08 2.30 6.25
C LEU A 131 -12.88 1.82 7.07
N PRO A 132 -12.19 2.74 7.77
CA PRO A 132 -10.87 2.49 8.35
C PRO A 132 -10.96 1.56 9.56
N ALA A 133 -10.84 0.26 9.32
CA ALA A 133 -10.74 -0.76 10.36
C ALA A 133 -9.31 -1.27 10.54
N GLY A 134 -8.33 -0.82 9.76
CA GLY A 134 -6.93 -1.21 9.86
C GLY A 134 -6.14 -0.46 10.95
N THR A 135 -4.84 -0.73 11.01
CA THR A 135 -3.91 -0.04 11.95
C THR A 135 -3.27 1.21 11.32
N GLY A 136 -3.00 1.19 10.01
CA GLY A 136 -2.42 2.31 9.25
C GLY A 136 -3.50 3.26 8.75
N ASN A 137 -4.42 2.74 7.92
CA ASN A 137 -5.53 3.50 7.33
C ASN A 137 -5.06 4.78 6.62
N ASP A 138 -3.90 4.68 5.96
CA ASP A 138 -3.22 5.83 5.36
C ASP A 138 -4.11 6.51 4.33
N LEU A 139 -4.77 5.71 3.47
CA LEU A 139 -5.66 6.24 2.46
C LEU A 139 -6.90 6.89 3.09
N ALA A 140 -7.50 6.28 4.12
CA ALA A 140 -8.69 6.86 4.77
C ALA A 140 -8.39 8.22 5.41
N GLY A 141 -7.17 8.39 5.96
CA GLY A 141 -6.67 9.67 6.44
C GLY A 141 -6.57 10.71 5.32
N THR A 142 -5.94 10.35 4.20
CA THR A 142 -5.85 11.21 3.01
C THR A 142 -7.22 11.57 2.43
N LEU A 143 -8.20 10.67 2.53
CA LEU A 143 -9.56 10.88 2.02
C LEU A 143 -10.49 11.67 2.97
N GLY A 144 -9.99 12.10 4.15
CA GLY A 144 -10.76 12.91 5.09
C GLY A 144 -11.92 12.18 5.78
N LEU A 145 -11.88 10.84 5.83
CA LEU A 145 -12.97 10.01 6.35
C LEU A 145 -12.99 9.90 7.88
N GLY A 146 -11.99 10.44 8.57
CA GLY A 146 -11.89 10.38 10.03
C GLY A 146 -11.42 9.01 10.55
N THR A 147 -11.41 8.85 11.87
CA THR A 147 -10.82 7.67 12.54
C THR A 147 -11.85 6.75 13.20
N SER A 148 -13.09 7.21 13.40
CA SER A 148 -14.17 6.37 13.92
C SER A 148 -14.98 5.76 12.76
N LEU A 149 -15.34 4.48 12.87
CA LEU A 149 -16.04 3.78 11.79
C LEU A 149 -17.43 4.36 11.48
N GLU A 150 -18.13 4.84 12.51
CA GLU A 150 -19.47 5.43 12.33
C GLU A 150 -19.38 6.79 11.65
N GLU A 151 -18.47 7.65 12.09
CA GLU A 151 -18.22 8.93 11.42
C GLU A 151 -17.73 8.73 9.98
N ALA A 152 -16.83 7.76 9.78
CA ALA A 152 -16.37 7.41 8.44
C ALA A 152 -17.52 6.94 7.56
N ALA A 153 -18.47 6.15 8.07
CA ALA A 153 -19.66 5.76 7.31
C ALA A 153 -20.57 6.95 7.00
N ASP A 154 -20.82 7.83 7.97
CA ASP A 154 -21.66 9.01 7.77
C ASP A 154 -21.03 9.97 6.75
N ARG A 155 -19.71 10.15 6.77
CA ARG A 155 -18.95 10.93 5.76
C ARG A 155 -18.93 10.22 4.41
N LEU A 156 -18.73 8.91 4.38
CA LEU A 156 -18.70 8.10 3.16
C LEU A 156 -20.03 8.18 2.41
N ALA A 157 -21.16 8.18 3.12
CA ALA A 157 -22.48 8.34 2.54
C ALA A 157 -22.68 9.66 1.78
N ARG A 158 -21.94 10.71 2.18
CA ARG A 158 -21.95 12.06 1.58
C ARG A 158 -20.79 12.30 0.62
N SER A 159 -19.92 11.32 0.45
CA SER A 159 -18.69 11.47 -0.32
C SER A 159 -18.95 11.52 -1.82
N GLU A 160 -18.05 12.20 -2.51
CA GLU A 160 -18.04 12.27 -3.97
C GLU A 160 -16.91 11.40 -4.54
N ALA A 161 -17.15 10.84 -5.72
CA ALA A 161 -16.14 10.04 -6.39
C ALA A 161 -15.09 10.95 -7.04
N ARG A 162 -13.83 10.83 -6.63
CA ARG A 162 -12.68 11.43 -7.32
C ARG A 162 -11.92 10.35 -8.07
N THR A 163 -11.42 10.73 -9.24
CA THR A 163 -10.58 9.84 -10.05
C THR A 163 -9.16 9.90 -9.50
N ILE A 164 -8.52 8.74 -9.35
CA ILE A 164 -7.13 8.63 -8.93
C ILE A 164 -6.36 7.70 -9.85
N ASP A 165 -5.06 7.91 -9.87
CA ASP A 165 -4.06 7.07 -10.48
C ASP A 165 -3.81 5.84 -9.62
N LEU A 166 -3.33 4.77 -10.26
CA LEU A 166 -2.77 3.61 -9.58
C LEU A 166 -1.38 3.35 -10.11
N GLY A 167 -0.49 2.93 -9.20
CA GLY A 167 0.76 2.31 -9.61
C GLY A 167 0.52 0.86 -10.04
N LEU A 168 1.33 0.39 -10.98
CA LEU A 168 1.40 -1.00 -11.41
C LEU A 168 2.83 -1.47 -11.23
N LEU A 169 3.05 -2.48 -10.39
CA LEU A 169 4.31 -3.21 -10.28
C LEU A 169 4.15 -4.56 -10.97
N GLU A 170 4.83 -4.77 -12.08
CA GLU A 170 4.65 -5.94 -12.96
C GLU A 170 3.19 -6.12 -13.37
N ASP A 171 2.43 -6.96 -12.67
CA ASP A 171 1.00 -7.24 -12.86
C ASP A 171 0.13 -6.87 -11.65
N ARG A 172 0.73 -6.35 -10.57
CA ARG A 172 0.05 -6.01 -9.31
C ARG A 172 -0.18 -4.51 -9.18
N LEU A 173 -1.43 -4.10 -8.98
CA LEU A 173 -1.78 -2.69 -8.73
C LEU A 173 -1.48 -2.29 -7.29
N PHE A 174 -1.10 -1.03 -7.09
CA PHE A 174 -0.96 -0.41 -5.79
C PHE A 174 -1.48 1.03 -5.76
N ALA A 175 -2.07 1.40 -4.62
CA ALA A 175 -2.66 2.72 -4.41
C ALA A 175 -1.73 3.62 -3.57
N ASN A 176 -0.91 3.03 -2.69
CA ASN A 176 -0.06 3.81 -1.78
C ASN A 176 1.41 3.73 -2.18
N VAL A 177 2.07 2.61 -1.89
CA VAL A 177 3.52 2.52 -2.04
C VAL A 177 4.02 1.12 -2.33
N SER A 178 5.09 1.06 -3.10
CA SER A 178 5.99 -0.07 -3.16
C SER A 178 7.39 0.34 -2.71
N ALA A 179 8.04 -0.48 -1.89
CA ALA A 179 9.37 -0.19 -1.37
C ALA A 179 10.22 -1.46 -1.26
N GLY A 180 11.53 -1.34 -1.46
CA GLY A 180 12.44 -2.49 -1.41
C GLY A 180 13.80 -2.17 -0.79
N GLY A 181 14.62 -3.20 -0.64
CA GLY A 181 15.86 -3.14 0.14
C GLY A 181 15.57 -3.13 1.65
N LEU A 182 16.24 -2.26 2.40
CA LEU A 182 16.13 -2.21 3.87
C LEU A 182 14.67 -2.05 4.37
N PHE A 183 13.78 -1.42 3.59
CA PHE A 183 12.36 -1.31 3.94
C PHE A 183 11.65 -2.67 4.06
N ALA A 184 11.94 -3.60 3.16
CA ALA A 184 11.30 -4.90 3.15
C ALA A 184 11.83 -5.80 4.28
N GLU A 185 13.14 -5.75 4.54
CA GLU A 185 13.78 -6.45 5.67
C GLU A 185 13.23 -5.97 7.03
N ALA A 186 12.95 -4.67 7.16
CA ALA A 186 12.36 -4.11 8.38
C ALA A 186 10.87 -4.48 8.54
N SER A 187 10.12 -4.63 7.43
CA SER A 187 8.71 -5.03 7.46
C SER A 187 8.51 -6.49 7.86
N GLU A 188 9.47 -7.38 7.56
CA GLU A 188 9.46 -8.76 8.06
C GLU A 188 9.66 -8.83 9.59
N ALA A 189 10.34 -7.82 10.16
CA ALA A 189 10.58 -7.72 11.61
C ALA A 189 9.42 -7.10 12.41
N THR A 190 8.36 -6.60 11.76
CA THR A 190 7.20 -6.03 12.44
C THR A 190 6.20 -7.11 12.91
N SER A 191 6.32 -7.55 14.16
CA SER A 191 5.26 -8.27 14.89
C SER A 191 4.41 -7.31 15.73
N GLN A 192 3.17 -7.70 16.06
CA GLN A 192 2.24 -6.96 16.93
C GLN A 192 2.76 -6.69 18.37
N GLU A 193 3.98 -7.11 18.70
CA GLU A 193 4.54 -7.16 20.05
C GLU A 193 5.16 -5.83 20.51
N ALA A 194 5.34 -4.85 19.60
CA ALA A 194 5.97 -3.55 19.86
C ALA A 194 5.22 -2.64 20.87
N LYS A 195 4.09 -3.08 21.43
CA LYS A 195 3.29 -2.30 22.40
C LYS A 195 3.83 -2.33 23.84
N SER A 196 4.70 -3.28 24.17
CA SER A 196 5.33 -3.37 25.49
C SER A 196 6.73 -2.72 25.50
N LEU A 197 7.26 -2.33 26.67
CA LEU A 197 8.63 -1.79 26.78
C LEU A 197 9.67 -2.77 26.23
N ALA A 198 9.50 -4.07 26.50
CA ALA A 198 10.33 -5.13 25.95
C ALA A 198 10.18 -5.25 24.43
N GLY A 199 8.96 -5.13 23.89
CA GLY A 199 8.70 -5.13 22.45
C GLY A 199 9.29 -3.92 21.72
N ARG A 200 9.27 -2.73 22.34
CA ARG A 200 9.93 -1.52 21.80
C ARG A 200 11.45 -1.70 21.75
N LEU A 201 12.04 -2.31 22.78
CA LEU A 201 13.47 -2.63 22.81
C LEU A 201 13.84 -3.71 21.77
N ALA A 202 13.02 -4.76 21.64
CA ALA A 202 13.20 -5.79 20.61
C ALA A 202 13.11 -5.20 19.19
N TYR A 203 12.17 -4.29 18.95
CA TYR A 203 12.03 -3.57 17.69
C TYR A 203 13.26 -2.68 17.39
N LEU A 204 13.76 -1.95 18.39
CA LEU A 204 15.00 -1.17 18.24
C LEU A 204 16.20 -2.07 17.95
N VAL A 205 16.33 -3.21 18.62
CA VAL A 205 17.40 -4.19 18.37
C VAL A 205 17.27 -4.81 16.98
N ALA A 206 16.06 -5.18 16.55
CA ALA A 206 15.83 -5.73 15.22
C ALA A 206 16.13 -4.71 14.11
N GLY A 207 15.65 -3.47 14.25
CA GLY A 207 15.93 -2.39 13.28
C GLY A 207 17.41 -2.01 13.21
N SER A 208 18.09 -1.96 14.36
CA SER A 208 19.54 -1.71 14.40
C SER A 208 20.36 -2.89 13.83
N ARG A 209 19.90 -4.12 14.02
CA ARG A 209 20.53 -5.29 13.40
C ARG A 209 20.32 -5.30 11.89
N ALA A 210 19.11 -5.00 11.40
CA ALA A 210 18.85 -4.86 9.97
C ALA A 210 19.78 -3.81 9.34
N LEU A 211 19.99 -2.67 10.01
CA LEU A 211 20.94 -1.65 9.57
C LEU A 211 22.41 -2.11 9.53
N LEU A 212 22.83 -2.96 10.48
CA LEU A 212 24.21 -3.45 10.58
C LEU A 212 24.49 -4.61 9.62
N ASP A 213 23.51 -5.49 9.45
CA ASP A 213 23.59 -6.66 8.57
C ASP A 213 23.24 -6.30 7.11
N HIS A 214 22.81 -5.06 6.86
CA HIS A 214 22.45 -4.57 5.53
C HIS A 214 23.63 -4.70 4.56
N ALA A 215 23.34 -5.28 3.40
CA ALA A 215 24.22 -5.26 2.26
C ALA A 215 23.50 -4.55 1.11
N GLY A 216 24.12 -3.48 0.59
CA GLY A 216 23.61 -2.77 -0.57
C GLY A 216 23.32 -3.69 -1.75
N VAL A 217 22.40 -3.26 -2.60
CA VAL A 217 21.99 -3.97 -3.82
C VAL A 217 22.46 -3.16 -5.02
N GLY A 218 23.20 -3.77 -5.93
CA GLY A 218 23.54 -3.15 -7.21
C GLY A 218 22.28 -3.03 -8.06
N VAL A 219 22.02 -1.85 -8.62
CA VAL A 219 20.84 -1.58 -9.44
C VAL A 219 21.17 -0.83 -10.71
N GLU A 220 20.52 -1.22 -11.79
CA GLU A 220 20.37 -0.41 -13.00
C GLU A 220 18.96 0.19 -13.00
N LEU A 221 18.87 1.51 -12.95
CA LEU A 221 17.63 2.26 -12.95
C LEU A 221 17.45 2.95 -14.29
N THR A 222 16.28 2.77 -14.91
CA THR A 222 15.81 3.62 -16.00
C THR A 222 14.41 4.14 -15.69
N ALA A 223 14.13 5.41 -15.99
CA ALA A 223 12.81 5.99 -15.75
C ALA A 223 12.42 7.02 -16.82
N THR A 224 11.12 7.14 -17.06
CA THR A 224 10.54 8.17 -17.94
C THR A 224 10.01 9.31 -17.07
N THR A 225 10.77 10.40 -16.98
CA THR A 225 10.48 11.54 -16.09
C THR A 225 9.89 12.73 -16.87
N PRO A 226 9.31 13.74 -16.18
CA PRO A 226 8.87 14.98 -16.85
C PRO A 226 9.99 15.71 -17.61
N GLN A 227 11.25 15.50 -17.23
CA GLN A 227 12.42 16.11 -17.86
C GLN A 227 13.04 15.23 -18.95
N GLY A 228 12.49 14.04 -19.20
CA GLY A 228 12.99 13.07 -20.17
C GLY A 228 13.45 11.76 -19.53
N ALA A 229 14.20 10.96 -20.28
CA ALA A 229 14.72 9.69 -19.79
C ALA A 229 15.79 9.90 -18.71
N LEU A 230 15.62 9.25 -17.57
CA LEU A 230 16.61 9.14 -16.50
C LEU A 230 17.25 7.75 -16.58
N THR A 231 18.58 7.71 -16.52
CA THR A 231 19.32 6.45 -16.39
C THR A 231 20.35 6.59 -15.29
N TRP A 232 20.39 5.63 -14.36
CA TRP A 232 21.32 5.63 -13.24
C TRP A 232 21.78 4.21 -12.94
N ARG A 233 23.01 4.07 -12.45
CA ARG A 233 23.59 2.80 -12.01
C ARG A 233 24.36 3.03 -10.73
N GLY A 234 24.19 2.14 -9.76
CA GLY A 234 24.92 2.22 -8.50
C GLY A 234 24.44 1.19 -7.50
N THR A 235 24.90 1.31 -6.27
CA THR A 235 24.46 0.47 -5.16
C THR A 235 23.49 1.27 -4.29
N ILE A 236 22.33 0.69 -4.01
CA ILE A 236 21.30 1.29 -3.17
C ILE A 236 21.14 0.49 -1.88
N ALA A 237 20.79 1.18 -0.80
CA ALA A 237 20.37 0.54 0.42
C ALA A 237 18.86 0.26 0.44
N MET A 238 18.07 1.18 -0.10
CA MET A 238 16.62 1.07 -0.18
C MET A 238 16.06 1.98 -1.26
N PHE A 239 14.82 1.73 -1.66
CA PHE A 239 14.07 2.58 -2.57
C PHE A 239 12.59 2.58 -2.21
N ALA A 240 11.87 3.61 -2.66
CA ALA A 240 10.41 3.63 -2.64
C ALA A 240 9.86 4.21 -3.94
N VAL A 241 8.68 3.75 -4.33
CA VAL A 241 7.86 4.22 -5.45
C VAL A 241 6.45 4.43 -4.92
N CYS A 242 5.99 5.67 -4.92
CA CYS A 242 4.83 6.13 -4.18
C CYS A 242 3.80 6.75 -5.13
N ASN A 243 2.53 6.40 -4.92
CA ASN A 243 1.35 7.04 -5.52
C ASN A 243 0.60 7.90 -4.48
N ALA A 244 0.75 7.60 -3.20
CA ALA A 244 0.21 8.38 -2.09
C ALA A 244 1.32 9.01 -1.23
N GLN A 245 0.96 10.04 -0.46
CA GLN A 245 1.92 10.80 0.35
C GLN A 245 2.44 10.05 1.57
N THR A 246 1.59 9.20 2.14
CA THR A 246 1.80 8.61 3.46
C THR A 246 1.96 7.10 3.40
N PHE A 247 2.70 6.57 4.37
CA PHE A 247 2.86 5.13 4.59
C PHE A 247 2.89 4.80 6.08
N GLY A 248 2.25 3.69 6.46
CA GLY A 248 2.42 3.06 7.76
C GLY A 248 1.92 3.88 8.94
N GLY A 249 0.77 4.57 8.80
CA GLY A 249 0.14 5.39 9.83
C GLY A 249 0.50 6.87 9.75
N GLY A 250 0.54 7.44 8.54
CA GLY A 250 0.66 8.87 8.30
C GLY A 250 2.08 9.40 8.13
N LYS A 251 3.10 8.54 7.99
CA LYS A 251 4.48 9.01 7.80
C LYS A 251 4.68 9.54 6.38
N PRO A 252 5.23 10.74 6.18
CA PRO A 252 5.35 11.39 4.88
C PRO A 252 6.52 10.81 4.07
N LEU A 253 6.32 9.62 3.50
CA LEU A 253 7.31 8.93 2.68
C LEU A 253 7.50 9.61 1.31
N ALA A 254 6.43 10.18 0.76
CA ALA A 254 6.46 11.01 -0.44
C ALA A 254 5.67 12.30 -0.19
N PRO A 255 6.23 13.29 0.54
CA PRO A 255 5.48 14.45 1.03
C PRO A 255 4.84 15.31 -0.07
N PHE A 256 5.29 15.18 -1.32
CA PHE A 256 4.83 15.95 -2.46
C PHE A 256 3.94 15.16 -3.43
N ALA A 257 3.68 13.87 -3.16
CA ALA A 257 2.93 13.02 -4.05
C ALA A 257 1.49 13.51 -4.26
N GLN A 258 1.01 13.37 -5.49
CA GLN A 258 -0.36 13.65 -5.88
C GLN A 258 -0.90 12.40 -6.57
N CYS A 259 -2.02 11.87 -6.08
CA CYS A 259 -2.57 10.61 -6.59
C CYS A 259 -3.39 10.78 -7.88
N ASP A 260 -3.32 11.93 -8.54
CA ASP A 260 -4.09 12.27 -9.75
C ASP A 260 -3.31 13.13 -10.77
N ASP A 261 -1.98 13.20 -10.64
CA ASP A 261 -1.12 14.05 -11.50
C ASP A 261 -0.47 13.29 -12.68
N GLY A 262 -0.68 11.97 -12.76
CA GLY A 262 -0.13 11.09 -13.77
C GLY A 262 1.33 10.69 -13.52
N TRP A 263 1.86 10.83 -12.31
CA TRP A 263 3.23 10.49 -11.95
C TRP A 263 3.32 9.61 -10.69
N LEU A 264 4.38 8.80 -10.63
CA LEU A 264 4.84 8.18 -9.39
C LEU A 264 5.99 9.01 -8.82
N ASP A 265 5.94 9.29 -7.52
CA ASP A 265 7.03 9.88 -6.77
C ASP A 265 7.94 8.77 -6.26
N ALA A 266 9.21 8.80 -6.64
CA ALA A 266 10.16 7.76 -6.30
C ALA A 266 11.44 8.34 -5.71
N PHE A 267 12.11 7.55 -4.88
CA PHE A 267 13.46 7.85 -4.47
C PHE A 267 14.28 6.58 -4.30
N VAL A 268 15.59 6.72 -4.49
CA VAL A 268 16.58 5.72 -4.10
C VAL A 268 17.50 6.30 -3.04
N VAL A 269 17.85 5.50 -2.04
CA VAL A 269 18.88 5.83 -1.06
C VAL A 269 20.14 5.07 -1.44
N GLN A 270 21.19 5.80 -1.77
CA GLN A 270 22.50 5.23 -2.06
C GLN A 270 23.06 4.50 -0.83
N ASP A 271 23.81 3.43 -1.08
CA ASP A 271 24.39 2.64 0.00
C ASP A 271 25.33 3.47 0.88
N ALA A 272 25.28 3.23 2.19
CA ALA A 272 26.01 3.98 3.20
C ALA A 272 26.25 3.12 4.44
N ASN A 273 27.13 3.59 5.32
CA ASN A 273 27.30 2.94 6.63
C ASN A 273 26.03 3.06 7.49
N ALA A 274 25.92 2.21 8.52
CA ALA A 274 24.75 2.13 9.38
C ALA A 274 24.34 3.46 10.03
N LEU A 275 25.30 4.31 10.43
CA LEU A 275 24.99 5.64 10.99
C LEU A 275 24.36 6.54 9.93
N GLY A 276 24.90 6.48 8.72
CA GLY A 276 24.32 7.13 7.57
C GLY A 276 22.87 6.67 7.35
N LEU A 277 22.65 5.38 7.16
CA LEU A 277 21.31 4.86 6.88
C LEU A 277 20.32 5.17 8.02
N ALA A 278 20.76 5.12 9.28
CA ALA A 278 19.96 5.54 10.43
C ALA A 278 19.53 7.01 10.33
N ARG A 279 20.43 7.91 9.90
CA ARG A 279 20.09 9.33 9.68
C ARG A 279 19.02 9.50 8.61
N VAL A 280 19.14 8.80 7.47
CA VAL A 280 18.12 8.88 6.39
C VAL A 280 16.77 8.36 6.88
N LEU A 281 16.73 7.28 7.65
CA LEU A 281 15.47 6.76 8.23
C LEU A 281 14.80 7.75 9.20
N LEU A 282 15.59 8.52 9.96
CA LEU A 282 15.08 9.60 10.81
C LEU A 282 14.51 10.75 9.96
N GLU A 283 15.23 11.15 8.91
CA GLU A 283 14.78 12.18 7.96
C GLU A 283 13.52 11.73 7.18
N ILE A 284 13.38 10.44 6.85
CA ILE A 284 12.16 9.86 6.27
C ILE A 284 10.98 10.03 7.23
N SER A 285 11.20 9.75 8.53
CA SER A 285 10.16 9.90 9.54
C SER A 285 9.69 11.36 9.70
N GLY A 286 10.55 12.34 9.38
CA GLY A 286 10.24 13.76 9.36
C GLY A 286 9.85 14.33 8.00
N GLY A 287 9.91 13.55 6.92
CA GLY A 287 9.62 14.00 5.56
C GLY A 287 10.70 14.89 4.91
N THR A 288 11.91 14.95 5.46
CA THR A 288 13.01 15.82 4.98
C THR A 288 14.12 15.07 4.23
N HIS A 289 13.99 13.75 4.07
CA HIS A 289 15.00 12.89 3.46
C HIS A 289 15.40 13.27 2.03
N LEU A 290 14.54 13.97 1.28
CA LEU A 290 14.85 14.46 -0.06
C LEU A 290 15.92 15.57 -0.07
N GLU A 291 16.26 16.15 1.09
CA GLU A 291 17.33 17.13 1.26
C GLU A 291 18.70 16.47 1.52
N ASP A 292 18.76 15.15 1.74
CA ASP A 292 20.00 14.44 2.00
C ASP A 292 20.68 14.01 0.69
N ASP A 293 21.97 14.31 0.56
CA ASP A 293 22.77 14.03 -0.66
C ASP A 293 22.81 12.54 -1.06
N ARG A 294 22.48 11.63 -0.15
CA ARG A 294 22.42 10.17 -0.41
C ARG A 294 21.09 9.75 -1.01
N VAL A 295 20.09 10.63 -1.02
CA VAL A 295 18.76 10.37 -1.54
C VAL A 295 18.62 11.03 -2.91
N VAL A 296 18.24 10.23 -3.91
CA VAL A 296 17.92 10.73 -5.24
C VAL A 296 16.43 10.59 -5.44
N GLY A 297 15.70 11.70 -5.28
CA GLY A 297 14.27 11.79 -5.55
C GLY A 297 13.98 12.16 -7.01
N PHE A 298 12.95 11.56 -7.59
CA PHE A 298 12.49 11.85 -8.95
C PHE A 298 11.02 11.48 -9.13
N ARG A 299 10.38 12.05 -10.16
CA ARG A 299 9.03 11.64 -10.60
C ARG A 299 9.11 10.92 -11.92
N ALA A 300 8.29 9.89 -12.09
CA ALA A 300 8.30 9.10 -13.31
C ALA A 300 6.96 8.44 -13.63
N SER A 301 6.66 8.29 -14.91
CA SER A 301 5.48 7.54 -15.40
C SER A 301 5.80 6.06 -15.60
N GLU A 302 7.07 5.73 -15.81
CA GLU A 302 7.60 4.37 -15.88
C GLU A 302 8.96 4.31 -15.17
N ILE A 303 9.20 3.25 -14.41
CA ILE A 303 10.46 2.98 -13.71
C ILE A 303 10.83 1.51 -13.93
N ASP A 304 12.08 1.23 -14.25
CA ASP A 304 12.62 -0.13 -14.36
C ASP A 304 13.85 -0.21 -13.47
N LEU A 305 13.77 -1.06 -12.44
CA LEU A 305 14.86 -1.37 -11.55
C LEU A 305 15.31 -2.80 -11.85
N ARG A 306 16.56 -2.98 -12.28
CA ARG A 306 17.19 -4.31 -12.41
C ARG A 306 18.21 -4.48 -11.31
N PHE A 307 18.00 -5.50 -10.48
CA PHE A 307 18.87 -5.79 -9.35
C PHE A 307 19.94 -6.81 -9.76
N ASP A 308 21.13 -6.70 -9.17
CA ASP A 308 22.21 -7.68 -9.33
C ASP A 308 21.97 -8.98 -8.55
N ARG A 309 20.97 -9.00 -7.67
CA ARG A 309 20.50 -10.15 -6.91
C ARG A 309 18.99 -10.09 -6.65
N PRO A 310 18.31 -11.23 -6.41
CA PRO A 310 16.93 -11.24 -5.96
C PRO A 310 16.75 -10.37 -4.72
N THR A 311 15.78 -9.45 -4.77
CA THR A 311 15.56 -8.39 -3.78
C THR A 311 14.12 -8.41 -3.29
N HIS A 312 13.92 -8.27 -1.98
CA HIS A 312 12.60 -8.17 -1.40
C HIS A 312 11.98 -6.81 -1.72
N VAL A 313 10.76 -6.83 -2.24
CA VAL A 313 9.97 -5.66 -2.61
C VAL A 313 8.59 -5.82 -1.97
N ASN A 314 8.23 -4.87 -1.11
CA ASN A 314 6.89 -4.75 -0.57
C ASN A 314 6.03 -3.90 -1.53
N VAL A 315 4.76 -4.26 -1.66
CA VAL A 315 3.73 -3.53 -2.41
C VAL A 315 2.43 -3.55 -1.61
N ASP A 316 2.02 -2.39 -1.07
CA ASP A 316 0.82 -2.22 -0.22
C ASP A 316 0.62 -3.31 0.86
N GLY A 317 1.71 -3.86 1.40
CA GLY A 317 1.70 -4.88 2.47
C GLY A 317 2.00 -6.31 2.02
N GLU A 318 2.10 -6.59 0.72
CA GLU A 318 2.52 -7.89 0.17
C GLU A 318 4.00 -7.87 -0.20
N VAL A 319 4.75 -8.93 0.11
CA VAL A 319 6.18 -9.03 -0.19
C VAL A 319 6.41 -9.99 -1.36
N ALA A 320 7.14 -9.53 -2.37
CA ALA A 320 7.64 -10.32 -3.48
C ALA A 320 9.18 -10.29 -3.50
N VAL A 321 9.79 -11.34 -4.06
CA VAL A 321 11.23 -11.37 -4.32
C VAL A 321 11.45 -11.25 -5.82
N LEU A 322 12.09 -10.16 -6.25
CA LEU A 322 12.22 -9.78 -7.65
C LEU A 322 13.68 -9.57 -8.05
N GLU A 323 14.05 -10.00 -9.25
CA GLU A 323 15.32 -9.62 -9.91
C GLU A 323 15.18 -8.33 -10.73
N ARG A 324 13.94 -8.00 -11.10
CA ARG A 324 13.57 -6.78 -11.81
C ARG A 324 12.21 -6.32 -11.34
N ALA A 325 12.07 -5.02 -11.08
CA ALA A 325 10.81 -4.38 -10.71
C ALA A 325 10.46 -3.30 -11.75
N ARG A 326 9.44 -3.55 -12.55
CA ARG A 326 8.89 -2.61 -13.53
C ARG A 326 7.65 -1.95 -12.98
N TYR A 327 7.74 -0.63 -12.82
CA TYR A 327 6.65 0.22 -12.39
C TYR A 327 6.09 1.02 -13.56
N ARG A 328 4.78 1.21 -13.55
CA ARG A 328 4.08 2.14 -14.44
C ARG A 328 2.95 2.82 -13.69
N VAL A 329 2.74 4.11 -13.93
CA VAL A 329 1.51 4.80 -13.51
C VAL A 329 0.37 4.50 -14.47
N LEU A 330 -0.82 4.30 -13.93
CA LEU A 330 -2.06 4.17 -14.69
C LEU A 330 -2.93 5.40 -14.42
N PRO A 331 -2.83 6.45 -15.25
CA PRO A 331 -3.51 7.71 -14.99
C PRO A 331 -5.02 7.56 -15.01
N GLY A 332 -5.67 8.00 -13.94
CA GLY A 332 -7.10 7.91 -13.72
C GLY A 332 -7.66 6.50 -13.85
N ALA A 333 -6.93 5.51 -13.36
CA ALA A 333 -7.30 4.10 -13.45
C ALA A 333 -8.57 3.76 -12.66
N THR A 334 -8.84 4.48 -11.57
CA THR A 334 -9.94 4.15 -10.66
C THR A 334 -10.59 5.39 -10.05
N ARG A 335 -11.68 5.19 -9.31
CA ARG A 335 -12.36 6.23 -8.55
C ARG A 335 -12.50 5.84 -7.09
N VAL A 336 -12.22 6.78 -6.20
CA VAL A 336 -12.39 6.62 -4.75
C VAL A 336 -13.37 7.65 -4.21
N LEU A 337 -14.11 7.27 -3.17
CA LEU A 337 -15.01 8.17 -2.45
C LEU A 337 -14.22 9.03 -1.47
N VAL A 338 -14.31 10.35 -1.65
CA VAL A 338 -13.59 11.34 -0.85
C VAL A 338 -14.60 12.16 -0.05
N ALA A 339 -14.32 12.35 1.24
CA ALA A 339 -15.18 13.16 2.10
C ALA A 339 -15.25 14.61 1.57
N PRO A 340 -16.40 15.30 1.71
CA PRO A 340 -16.51 16.72 1.38
C PRO A 340 -15.54 17.56 2.21
N GLU A 341 -14.88 18.55 1.57
CA GLU A 341 -13.85 19.40 2.20
C GLU A 341 -14.33 20.15 3.46
N ALA A 342 -15.63 20.43 3.58
CA ALA A 342 -16.20 21.12 4.74
C ALA A 342 -16.11 20.35 6.07
N ASP A 343 -15.82 19.04 6.04
CA ASP A 343 -15.74 18.19 7.24
C ASP A 343 -14.27 17.88 7.65
N ALA A 344 -13.26 18.28 6.86
CA ALA A 344 -11.84 17.96 7.12
C ALA A 344 -11.20 18.79 8.26
N ASP A 345 -11.72 20.00 8.52
CA ASP A 345 -11.22 20.92 9.56
C ASP A 345 -11.68 20.56 10.99
N ALA A 346 -12.40 19.46 11.19
CA ALA A 346 -12.90 19.03 12.50
C ALA A 346 -11.97 18.07 13.26
N ALA A 347 -10.68 18.02 12.92
CA ALA A 347 -9.69 17.36 13.78
C ALA A 347 -9.49 18.20 15.05
N PRO A 348 -9.60 17.63 16.27
CA PRO A 348 -9.41 18.43 17.47
C PRO A 348 -7.95 18.90 17.54
N ALA A 349 -7.77 20.22 17.53
CA ALA A 349 -6.52 20.83 17.93
C ALA A 349 -6.11 20.26 19.29
N SER A 350 -4.98 19.56 19.37
CA SER A 350 -4.45 19.13 20.64
C SER A 350 -4.04 20.37 21.42
N ASP A 351 -4.83 20.71 22.44
CA ASP A 351 -4.47 21.71 23.46
C ASP A 351 -3.19 21.25 24.17
N ALA A 352 -2.05 21.64 23.63
CA ALA A 352 -0.80 21.68 24.37
C ALA A 352 -0.91 22.84 25.37
N LYS A 353 -1.40 22.52 26.57
CA LYS A 353 -1.24 23.38 27.76
C LYS A 353 0.25 23.67 27.93
N VAL A 354 0.65 24.88 27.57
CA VAL A 354 1.90 25.50 28.00
C VAL A 354 1.76 25.78 29.49
N THR A 355 2.22 24.85 30.32
CA THR A 355 2.53 25.14 31.72
C THR A 355 3.86 25.87 31.75
N GLY A 356 3.82 27.17 32.04
CA GLY A 356 5.01 27.99 32.27
C GLY A 356 5.75 27.55 33.53
N ALA A 357 7.04 27.28 33.37
CA ALA A 357 8.06 27.37 34.42
C ALA A 357 8.98 28.50 33.92
N GLY A 358 9.09 29.63 34.60
CA GLY A 358 9.86 29.77 35.83
C GLY A 358 11.05 30.69 35.51
N GLU A 359 10.93 31.97 35.84
CA GLU A 359 12.04 32.93 35.77
C GLU A 359 13.11 32.60 36.82
N PRO A 360 14.42 32.79 36.53
CA PRO A 360 15.43 32.81 37.56
C PRO A 360 15.75 34.25 38.01
N GLU A 361 15.83 34.44 39.33
CA GLU A 361 16.71 35.46 39.96
C GLU A 361 18.17 34.99 39.94
#